data_AF-G4Z048-F1
#
_entry.id   AF-G4Z048-F1
#
_cell.length_a   1.000
_cell.length_b   1.000
_cell.length_c   1.000
_cell.angle_alpha   90.00
_cell.angle_beta   90.00
_cell.angle_gamma   90.00
#
_symmetry.space_group_name_H-M   'P 1'
#
loop_
_entity.id
_entity.type
_entity.pdbx_description
1 polymer ?
#
loop_
_entity_poly.entity_id
_entity_poly.type
_entity_poly.pdbx_seq_one_letter_code
_entity_poly.pdbx_strand_id
1 'polypeptide(L)'
;MLHEAASQTIGFSSPDQRCCRSYDDPLLAALSEQQRQLRLRIYNDTSANTALVRSQRNKILHQIRTRCCDLANMALDEKVSPIDASSDSHKMFVADRDLARKPTQQLLIQDSSGKYILHRNTANKIYREIVHVLGIDFSRAFDTIDRTKLLKVLQQFLHDDKIRLIRLLLSDTTLSLRIGHQILQPFGSNTGTPQ
;
A
#
# COMPACT_ATOMS: atom_id res chain seq x y z
N MET A 1 -8.09 0.46 41.43
CA MET A 1 -7.13 1.46 41.97
C MET A 1 -5.90 1.65 41.08
N LEU A 2 -5.11 0.63 40.72
CA LEU A 2 -3.93 0.82 39.83
C LEU A 2 -4.27 1.33 38.41
N HIS A 3 -5.38 0.86 37.83
CA HIS A 3 -5.80 1.26 36.48
C HIS A 3 -6.23 2.73 36.39
N GLU A 4 -6.73 3.29 37.49
CA GLU A 4 -7.27 4.64 37.58
C GLU A 4 -6.17 5.68 37.86
N ALA A 5 -5.15 5.30 38.64
CA ALA A 5 -3.96 6.11 38.85
C ALA A 5 -3.11 6.22 37.57
N ALA A 6 -3.01 5.11 36.81
CA ALA A 6 -2.25 5.07 35.55
C ALA A 6 -2.89 5.92 34.44
N SER A 7 -4.22 5.92 34.34
CA SER A 7 -4.95 6.71 33.33
C SER A 7 -4.83 8.22 33.55
N GLN A 8 -4.76 8.66 34.82
CA GLN A 8 -4.62 10.08 35.18
C GLN A 8 -3.20 10.62 34.97
N THR A 9 -2.17 9.76 35.09
CA THR A 9 -0.77 10.22 35.09
C THR A 9 -0.11 10.18 33.71
N ILE A 10 -0.47 9.20 32.86
CA ILE A 10 0.27 8.92 31.62
C ILE A 10 -0.57 9.19 30.35
N GLY A 11 -1.87 9.47 30.50
CA GLY A 11 -2.78 9.59 29.37
C GLY A 11 -3.08 8.21 28.78
N PHE A 12 -4.33 7.78 28.86
CA PHE A 12 -4.76 6.51 28.28
C PHE A 12 -4.75 6.62 26.76
N SER A 13 -3.71 6.08 26.12
CA SER A 13 -3.75 5.82 24.68
C SER A 13 -4.70 4.64 24.48
N SER A 14 -5.86 4.87 23.84
CA SER A 14 -6.67 3.79 23.31
C SER A 14 -5.75 2.83 22.56
N PRO A 15 -5.84 1.50 22.75
CA PRO A 15 -5.01 0.57 21.99
C PRO A 15 -5.23 0.86 20.51
N ASP A 16 -4.15 1.28 19.87
CA ASP A 16 -4.15 1.69 18.47
C ASP A 16 -4.71 0.52 17.65
N GLN A 17 -5.82 0.71 16.94
CA GLN A 17 -6.47 -0.34 16.14
C GLN A 17 -5.55 -0.88 15.02
N ARG A 18 -4.41 -0.22 14.78
CA ARG A 18 -3.36 -0.66 13.84
C ARG A 18 -2.41 -1.70 14.43
N CYS A 19 -2.43 -1.88 15.74
CA CYS A 19 -1.79 -3.00 16.41
C CYS A 19 -2.86 -4.03 16.76
N CYS A 20 -3.47 -4.65 15.74
CA CYS A 20 -4.00 -6.01 15.92
C CYS A 20 -2.80 -6.84 16.37
N ARG A 21 -2.68 -7.07 17.67
CA ARG A 21 -1.53 -7.80 18.18
C ARG A 21 -1.71 -9.22 17.67
N SER A 22 -0.63 -9.88 17.27
CA SER A 22 -0.61 -11.31 16.88
C SER A 22 -1.21 -12.27 17.93
N TYR A 23 -1.69 -11.75 19.07
CA TYR A 23 -2.31 -12.43 20.20
C TYR A 23 -3.84 -12.44 20.17
N ASP A 24 -4.50 -11.81 19.20
CA ASP A 24 -5.98 -11.79 19.11
C ASP A 24 -6.58 -13.09 18.52
N ASP A 25 -5.74 -14.08 18.18
CA ASP A 25 -6.22 -15.41 17.78
C ASP A 25 -6.78 -16.16 19.00
N PRO A 26 -8.08 -16.54 18.99
CA PRO A 26 -8.73 -17.15 20.15
C PRO A 26 -8.15 -18.52 20.51
N LEU A 27 -7.60 -19.24 19.52
CA LEU A 27 -6.96 -20.53 19.75
C LEU A 27 -5.59 -20.36 20.44
N LEU A 28 -4.79 -19.38 20.01
CA LEU A 28 -3.54 -19.03 20.69
C LEU A 28 -3.79 -18.56 22.12
N ALA A 29 -4.85 -17.80 22.37
CA ALA A 29 -5.24 -17.39 23.72
C ALA A 29 -5.55 -18.60 24.61
N ALA A 30 -6.37 -19.53 24.12
CA ALA A 30 -6.70 -20.76 24.83
C ALA A 30 -5.47 -21.65 25.09
N LEU A 31 -4.61 -21.86 24.09
CA LEU A 31 -3.38 -22.63 24.23
C LEU A 31 -2.40 -21.97 25.22
N SER A 32 -2.28 -20.64 25.18
CA SER A 32 -1.45 -19.88 26.11
C SER A 32 -1.95 -19.98 27.55
N GLU A 33 -3.27 -19.98 27.76
CA GLU A 33 -3.86 -20.18 29.08
C GLU A 33 -3.64 -21.61 29.60
N GLN A 34 -3.85 -22.64 28.77
CA GLN A 34 -3.52 -24.03 29.13
C GLN A 34 -2.03 -24.18 29.49
N GLN A 35 -1.17 -23.53 28.72
CA GLN A 35 0.26 -23.49 28.93
C GLN A 35 0.61 -22.84 30.29
N ARG A 36 -0.06 -21.74 30.65
CA ARG A 36 0.06 -21.04 31.94
C ARG A 36 -0.37 -21.94 33.10
N GLN A 37 -1.49 -22.63 32.98
CA GLN A 37 -1.99 -23.56 34.00
C GLN A 37 -0.98 -24.69 34.28
N LEU A 38 -0.39 -25.28 33.24
CA LEU A 38 0.65 -26.30 33.42
C LEU A 38 1.93 -25.73 34.04
N ARG A 39 2.32 -24.48 33.74
CA ARG A 39 3.46 -23.83 34.44
C ARG A 39 3.19 -23.69 35.93
N LEU A 40 2.01 -23.21 36.31
CA LEU A 40 1.63 -23.06 37.72
C LEU A 40 1.62 -24.41 38.43
N ARG A 41 1.14 -25.46 37.77
CA ARG A 41 1.16 -26.82 38.31
C ARG A 41 2.58 -27.35 38.54
N ILE A 42 3.53 -27.09 37.64
CA ILE A 42 4.94 -27.45 37.82
C ILE A 42 5.55 -26.72 39.02
N TYR A 43 5.14 -25.48 39.28
CA TYR A 43 5.67 -24.67 40.37
C TYR A 43 5.08 -25.07 41.74
N ASN A 44 3.79 -25.41 41.78
CA ASN A 44 3.06 -25.69 43.02
C ASN A 44 3.16 -27.17 43.47
N ASP A 45 3.18 -28.13 42.55
CA ASP A 45 3.20 -29.57 42.90
C ASP A 45 4.65 -30.10 42.95
N THR A 46 5.20 -30.23 44.17
CA THR A 46 6.54 -30.85 44.37
C THR A 46 6.50 -32.39 44.24
N SER A 47 5.32 -33.01 44.35
CA SER A 47 5.11 -34.47 44.32
C SER A 47 4.56 -35.03 43.00
N ALA A 48 4.12 -34.17 42.07
CA ALA A 48 3.57 -34.62 40.79
C ALA A 48 4.67 -35.12 39.84
N ASN A 49 4.30 -36.02 38.92
CA ASN A 49 5.18 -36.52 37.86
C ASN A 49 5.54 -35.40 36.87
N THR A 50 6.51 -34.57 37.25
CA THR A 50 6.92 -33.34 36.55
C THR A 50 7.35 -33.60 35.11
N ALA A 51 7.81 -34.81 34.77
CA ALA A 51 8.19 -35.19 33.41
C ALA A 51 6.98 -35.21 32.46
N LEU A 52 5.85 -35.79 32.89
CA LEU A 52 4.62 -35.84 32.08
C LEU A 52 4.03 -34.45 31.87
N VAL A 53 3.99 -33.63 32.93
CA VAL A 53 3.48 -32.24 32.86
C VAL A 53 4.37 -31.37 31.97
N ARG A 54 5.69 -31.54 32.01
CA ARG A 54 6.63 -30.86 31.10
C ARG A 54 6.46 -31.31 29.65
N SER A 55 6.24 -32.60 29.41
CA SER A 55 5.96 -33.14 28.07
C SER A 55 4.67 -32.54 27.48
N GLN A 56 3.59 -32.52 28.27
CA GLN A 56 2.32 -31.92 27.85
C GLN A 56 2.45 -30.41 27.58
N ARG A 57 3.18 -29.67 28.43
CA ARG A 57 3.49 -28.25 28.20
C ARG A 57 4.27 -28.05 26.90
N ASN A 58 5.25 -28.90 26.61
CA ASN A 58 6.04 -28.80 25.38
C ASN A 58 5.19 -29.08 24.14
N LYS A 59 4.26 -30.04 24.18
CA LYS A 59 3.28 -30.25 23.10
C LYS A 59 2.47 -28.98 22.81
N ILE A 60 1.97 -28.31 23.85
CA ILE A 60 1.23 -27.05 23.69
C ILE A 60 2.12 -25.94 23.13
N LEU A 61 3.38 -25.83 23.58
CA LEU A 61 4.33 -24.86 23.01
C LEU A 61 4.61 -25.12 21.52
N HIS A 62 4.68 -26.38 21.09
CA HIS A 62 4.79 -26.71 19.67
C HIS A 62 3.54 -26.31 18.89
N GLN A 63 2.34 -26.58 19.42
CA GLN A 63 1.08 -26.15 18.80
C GLN A 63 1.00 -24.62 18.65
N ILE A 64 1.41 -23.87 19.67
CA ILE A 64 1.48 -22.41 19.61
C ILE A 64 2.44 -21.97 18.49
N ARG A 65 3.63 -22.56 18.40
CA ARG A 65 4.59 -22.23 17.34
C ARG A 65 4.02 -22.52 15.95
N THR A 66 3.42 -23.70 15.74
CA THR A 66 2.78 -24.07 14.48
C THR A 66 1.71 -23.04 14.11
N ARG A 67 0.81 -22.71 15.03
CA ARG A 67 -0.26 -21.74 14.79
C ARG A 67 0.28 -20.34 14.48
N CYS A 68 1.34 -19.89 15.15
CA CYS A 68 2.00 -18.62 14.82
C CYS A 68 2.61 -18.65 13.40
N CYS A 69 3.24 -19.77 13.01
CA CYS A 69 3.74 -19.94 11.65
C CYS A 69 2.59 -19.89 10.63
N ASP A 70 1.48 -20.58 10.89
CA ASP A 70 0.31 -20.59 10.01
C ASP A 70 -0.26 -19.17 9.83
N LEU A 71 -0.41 -18.41 10.91
CA LEU A 71 -0.89 -17.02 10.85
C LEU A 71 0.07 -16.12 10.06
N ALA A 72 1.38 -16.30 10.24
CA ALA A 72 2.37 -15.56 9.47
C ALA A 72 2.30 -15.91 7.97
N ASN A 73 2.13 -17.19 7.64
CA ASN A 73 1.94 -17.64 6.26
C ASN A 73 0.64 -17.08 5.67
N MET A 74 -0.47 -17.11 6.40
CA MET A 74 -1.73 -16.52 5.96
C MET A 74 -1.59 -15.02 5.66
N ALA A 75 -0.84 -14.27 6.48
CA ALA A 75 -0.58 -12.85 6.24
C ALA A 75 0.33 -12.61 5.03
N LEU A 76 1.21 -13.55 4.68
CA LEU A 76 1.98 -13.51 3.44
C LEU A 76 1.08 -13.83 2.24
N ASP A 77 0.25 -14.87 2.34
CA ASP A 77 -0.69 -15.27 1.29
C ASP A 77 -1.68 -14.15 0.96
N GLU A 78 -2.15 -13.40 1.97
CA GLU A 78 -2.99 -12.21 1.76
C GLU A 78 -2.29 -11.15 0.89
N LYS A 79 -1.00 -10.93 1.11
CA LYS A 79 -0.20 -9.97 0.30
C LYS A 79 0.09 -10.49 -1.11
N VAL A 80 0.22 -11.81 -1.27
CA VAL A 80 0.49 -12.45 -2.56
C VAL A 80 -0.77 -12.57 -3.40
N SER A 81 -1.94 -12.72 -2.79
CA SER A 81 -3.25 -12.82 -3.46
C SER A 81 -3.49 -11.78 -4.58
N PRO A 82 -3.28 -10.46 -4.37
CA PRO A 82 -3.44 -9.47 -5.43
C PRO A 82 -2.40 -9.57 -6.55
N ILE A 83 -1.19 -10.06 -6.24
CA ILE A 83 -0.15 -10.32 -7.24
C ILE A 83 -0.59 -11.49 -8.12
N ASP A 84 -1.06 -12.59 -7.52
CA ASP A 84 -1.50 -13.78 -8.26
C ASP A 84 -2.76 -13.55 -9.09
N ALA A 85 -3.67 -12.69 -8.61
CA ALA A 85 -4.87 -12.29 -9.33
C ALA A 85 -4.58 -11.38 -10.54
N SER A 86 -3.38 -10.80 -10.63
CA SER A 86 -2.98 -9.94 -11.74
C SER A 86 -2.58 -10.76 -12.98
N SER A 87 -2.67 -10.14 -14.17
CA SER A 87 -2.22 -10.79 -15.41
C SER A 87 -0.72 -11.07 -15.38
N ASP A 88 -0.28 -12.11 -16.09
CA ASP A 88 1.08 -12.64 -15.98
C ASP A 88 2.17 -11.60 -16.30
N SER A 89 1.92 -10.72 -17.27
CA SER A 89 2.80 -9.59 -17.60
C SER A 89 2.80 -8.46 -16.54
N HIS A 90 1.76 -8.38 -15.70
CA HIS A 90 1.58 -7.33 -14.70
C HIS A 90 2.02 -7.75 -13.29
N LYS A 91 2.15 -9.05 -13.01
CA LYS A 91 2.57 -9.58 -11.69
C LYS A 91 3.88 -8.97 -11.20
N MET A 92 4.88 -8.92 -12.07
CA MET A 92 6.20 -8.35 -11.75
C MET A 92 6.11 -6.87 -11.36
N PHE A 93 5.27 -6.09 -12.04
CA PHE A 93 5.11 -4.66 -11.73
C PHE A 93 4.37 -4.42 -10.41
N VAL A 94 3.37 -5.26 -10.10
CA VAL A 94 2.65 -5.19 -8.82
C VAL A 94 3.58 -5.56 -7.67
N ALA A 95 4.37 -6.63 -7.83
CA ALA A 95 5.35 -7.06 -6.85
C ALA A 95 6.45 -5.99 -6.62
N ASP A 96 7.02 -5.43 -7.69
CA ASP A 96 8.04 -4.39 -7.61
C ASP A 96 7.51 -3.12 -6.94
N ARG A 97 6.26 -2.72 -7.24
CA ARG A 97 5.59 -1.59 -6.59
C ARG A 97 5.45 -1.79 -5.08
N ASP A 98 5.09 -3.01 -4.65
CA ASP A 98 4.92 -3.31 -3.23
C ASP A 98 6.27 -3.37 -2.48
N LEU A 99 7.34 -3.83 -3.14
CA LEU A 99 8.71 -3.80 -2.61
C LEU A 99 9.29 -2.39 -2.55
N ALA A 100 9.06 -1.58 -3.58
CA ALA A 100 9.60 -0.23 -3.70
C ALA A 100 8.84 0.83 -2.88
N ARG A 101 7.83 0.41 -2.10
CA ARG A 101 6.97 1.30 -1.31
C ARG A 101 7.79 2.01 -0.22
N LYS A 102 8.26 3.21 -0.51
CA LYS A 102 8.95 4.06 0.48
C LYS A 102 7.97 4.44 1.59
N PRO A 103 8.36 4.35 2.87
CA PRO A 103 7.54 4.92 3.93
C PRO A 103 7.36 6.40 3.61
N THR A 104 6.12 6.88 3.64
CA THR A 104 5.87 8.30 3.51
C THR A 104 6.67 9.02 4.59
N GLN A 105 7.45 10.03 4.20
CA GLN A 105 8.19 10.85 5.15
C GLN A 105 7.18 11.36 6.19
N GLN A 106 7.39 11.00 7.45
CA GLN A 106 6.60 11.53 8.54
C GLN A 106 6.96 13.01 8.67
N LEU A 107 6.05 13.88 8.25
CA LEU A 107 6.16 15.32 8.47
C LEU A 107 6.12 15.58 9.97
N LEU A 108 7.27 15.93 10.55
CA LEU A 108 7.39 16.30 11.96
C LEU A 108 7.04 17.79 12.10
N ILE A 109 5.89 18.05 12.70
CA ILE A 109 5.40 19.41 12.90
C ILE A 109 5.96 19.95 14.23
N GLN A 110 6.52 21.15 14.21
CA GLN A 110 6.94 21.88 15.40
C GLN A 110 5.95 23.01 15.70
N ASP A 111 5.73 23.32 16.98
CA ASP A 111 5.05 24.54 17.38
C ASP A 111 5.98 25.77 17.31
N SER A 112 5.43 26.96 17.59
CA SER A 112 6.20 28.22 17.62
C SER A 112 7.27 28.28 18.70
N SER A 113 7.27 27.34 19.65
CA SER A 113 8.30 27.18 20.68
C SER A 113 9.35 26.11 20.33
N GLY A 114 9.25 25.50 19.14
CA GLY A 114 10.16 24.46 18.64
C GLY A 114 9.86 23.04 19.14
N LYS A 115 8.71 22.82 19.79
CA LYS A 115 8.32 21.50 20.33
C LYS A 115 7.58 20.68 19.27
N TYR A 116 7.95 19.42 19.11
CA TYR A 116 7.29 18.51 18.17
C TYR A 116 5.86 18.15 18.62
N ILE A 117 4.90 18.33 17.71
CA ILE A 117 3.50 17.95 17.89
C ILE A 117 3.33 16.51 17.40
N LEU A 118 3.54 15.56 18.30
CA LEU A 118 3.49 14.12 18.00
C LEU A 118 2.07 13.54 18.02
N HIS A 119 1.08 14.27 18.55
CA HIS A 119 -0.30 13.80 18.63
C HIS A 119 -1.08 14.07 17.33
N ARG A 120 -1.46 12.99 16.64
CA ARG A 120 -2.23 12.99 15.38
C ARG A 120 -3.52 13.83 15.47
N ASN A 121 -4.26 13.74 16.57
CA ASN A 121 -5.50 14.51 16.75
C ASN A 121 -5.24 16.01 16.91
N THR A 122 -4.16 16.39 17.60
CA THR A 122 -3.77 17.79 17.79
C THR A 122 -3.25 18.38 16.48
N ALA A 123 -2.44 17.63 15.73
CA ALA A 123 -1.97 18.01 14.40
C ALA A 123 -3.13 18.20 13.40
N ASN A 124 -4.07 17.25 13.32
CA ASN A 124 -5.25 17.32 12.44
C ASN A 124 -6.25 18.42 12.84
N LYS A 125 -6.28 18.83 14.12
CA LYS A 125 -7.10 19.95 14.57
C LYS A 125 -6.50 21.30 14.19
N ILE A 126 -5.17 21.39 14.17
CA ILE A 126 -4.41 22.59 13.75
C ILE A 126 -4.42 22.72 12.23
N TYR A 127 -4.23 21.61 11.50
CA TYR A 127 -4.37 21.53 10.05
C TYR A 127 -5.59 20.69 9.69
N ARG A 128 -6.72 21.36 9.41
CA ARG A 128 -7.70 20.82 8.46
C ARG A 128 -7.01 20.77 7.10
N GLU A 129 -6.33 19.67 6.79
CA GLU A 129 -5.74 19.50 5.45
C GLU A 129 -6.86 19.45 4.42
N ILE A 130 -7.08 20.59 3.74
CA ILE A 130 -7.86 20.63 2.51
C ILE A 130 -6.90 20.22 1.40
N VAL A 131 -6.93 18.95 1.02
CA VAL A 131 -6.18 18.45 -0.13
C VAL A 131 -6.96 18.80 -1.39
N HIS A 132 -6.50 19.82 -2.12
CA HIS A 132 -7.04 20.15 -3.43
C HIS A 132 -6.33 19.31 -4.49
N VAL A 133 -7.00 18.27 -4.99
CA VAL A 133 -6.53 17.48 -6.12
C VAL A 133 -7.06 18.09 -7.41
N LEU A 134 -6.17 18.63 -8.24
CA LEU A 134 -6.49 19.04 -9.61
C LEU A 134 -6.09 17.91 -10.56
N GLY A 135 -7.08 17.19 -11.08
CA GLY A 135 -6.89 16.29 -12.21
C GLY A 135 -6.94 17.09 -13.51
N ILE A 136 -5.84 17.10 -14.27
CA ILE A 136 -5.84 17.63 -15.64
C ILE A 136 -6.06 16.46 -16.58
N ASP A 137 -7.20 16.45 -17.25
CA ASP A 137 -7.50 15.46 -18.26
C ASP A 137 -6.92 15.89 -19.62
N PHE A 138 -6.16 14.99 -20.22
CA PHE A 138 -5.61 15.12 -21.57
C PHE A 138 -6.40 14.27 -22.58
N SER A 139 -7.72 14.19 -22.42
CA SER A 139 -8.61 13.60 -23.41
C SER A 139 -8.31 14.21 -24.79
N ARG A 140 -7.98 13.34 -25.75
CA ARG A 140 -7.61 13.71 -27.14
C ARG A 140 -6.26 14.43 -27.30
N ALA A 141 -5.31 14.19 -26.39
CA ALA A 141 -3.96 14.73 -26.49
C ALA A 141 -3.33 14.53 -27.87
N PHE A 142 -3.45 13.31 -28.41
CA PHE A 142 -2.87 12.95 -29.70
C PHE A 142 -3.62 13.59 -30.87
N ASP A 143 -4.94 13.80 -30.79
CA ASP A 143 -5.71 14.42 -31.88
C ASP A 143 -5.50 15.95 -31.97
N THR A 144 -5.06 16.57 -30.87
CA THR A 144 -4.96 18.03 -30.73
C THR A 144 -3.54 18.58 -30.84
N ILE A 145 -2.55 17.73 -31.15
CA ILE A 145 -1.15 18.15 -31.28
C ILE A 145 -1.00 19.18 -32.42
N ASP A 146 -0.42 20.34 -32.10
CA ASP A 146 0.00 21.32 -33.09
C ASP A 146 1.29 20.83 -33.77
N ARG A 147 1.16 20.37 -35.02
CA ARG A 147 2.28 19.82 -35.80
C ARG A 147 3.39 20.84 -36.04
N THR A 148 3.06 22.12 -36.15
CA THR A 148 4.06 23.17 -36.39
C THR A 148 4.95 23.35 -35.16
N LYS A 149 4.34 23.35 -33.97
CA LYS A 149 5.06 23.39 -32.70
C LYS A 149 5.82 22.09 -32.45
N LEU A 150 5.21 20.94 -32.71
CA LEU A 150 5.87 19.64 -32.60
C LEU A 150 7.15 19.60 -33.44
N LEU A 151 7.06 19.94 -34.73
CA LEU A 151 8.23 19.91 -35.62
C LEU A 151 9.32 20.90 -35.19
N LYS A 152 8.96 22.09 -34.71
CA LYS A 152 9.92 23.07 -34.15
C LYS A 152 10.65 22.52 -32.93
N VAL A 153 9.95 21.81 -32.05
CA VAL A 153 10.55 21.17 -30.86
C VAL A 153 11.46 20.02 -31.27
N LEU A 154 11.00 19.15 -32.17
CA LEU A 154 11.77 18.01 -32.67
C LEU A 154 13.05 18.43 -33.40
N GLN A 155 13.03 19.55 -34.14
CA GLN A 155 14.19 20.12 -34.83
C GLN A 155 15.33 20.54 -33.88
N GLN A 156 15.06 20.72 -32.57
CA GLN A 156 16.10 21.08 -31.61
C GLN A 156 17.07 19.93 -31.32
N PHE A 157 16.66 18.68 -31.57
CA PHE A 157 17.45 17.50 -31.22
C PHE A 157 17.46 16.39 -32.28
N LEU A 158 16.70 16.52 -33.38
CA LEU A 158 16.72 15.60 -34.51
C LEU A 158 17.33 16.26 -35.76
N HIS A 159 18.07 15.47 -36.53
CA HIS A 159 18.62 15.89 -37.82
C HIS A 159 17.54 15.95 -38.91
N ASP A 160 17.78 16.76 -39.95
CA ASP A 160 16.80 17.09 -41.00
C ASP A 160 16.20 15.87 -41.72
N ASP A 161 16.97 14.80 -41.91
CA ASP A 161 16.46 13.57 -42.53
C ASP A 161 15.35 12.91 -41.71
N LYS A 162 15.50 12.89 -40.38
CA LYS A 162 14.51 12.35 -39.45
C LYS A 162 13.28 13.26 -39.41
N ILE A 163 13.49 14.58 -39.46
CA ILE A 163 12.38 15.55 -39.53
C ILE A 163 11.58 15.40 -40.82
N ARG A 164 12.25 15.17 -41.95
CA ARG A 164 11.59 14.95 -43.25
C ARG A 164 10.76 13.67 -43.24
N LEU A 165 11.27 12.60 -42.65
CA LEU A 165 10.51 11.36 -42.47
C LEU A 165 9.28 11.57 -41.58
N ILE A 166 9.43 12.28 -40.46
CA ILE A 166 8.31 12.59 -39.56
C ILE A 166 7.26 13.46 -40.27
N ARG A 167 7.65 14.44 -41.07
CA ARG A 167 6.72 15.25 -41.87
C ARG A 167 5.92 14.40 -42.86
N LEU A 168 6.56 13.42 -43.50
CA LEU A 168 5.90 12.49 -44.42
C LEU A 168 4.90 11.59 -43.67
N LEU A 169 5.29 11.06 -42.52
CA LEU A 169 4.38 10.24 -41.69
C LEU A 169 3.18 11.05 -41.17
N LEU A 170 3.39 12.35 -40.91
CA LEU A 170 2.34 13.25 -40.47
C LEU A 170 1.46 13.79 -41.62
N SER A 171 1.84 13.67 -42.89
CA SER A 171 1.00 14.13 -44.00
C SER A 171 -0.15 13.15 -44.30
N ASP A 172 0.06 11.86 -44.04
CA ASP A 172 -0.90 10.80 -44.39
C ASP A 172 -1.91 10.50 -43.27
N THR A 173 -1.95 11.35 -42.25
CA THR A 173 -2.79 11.16 -41.08
C THR A 173 -4.22 11.55 -41.37
N THR A 174 -5.15 10.64 -41.07
CA THR A 174 -6.59 10.88 -41.18
C THR A 174 -7.24 10.77 -39.80
N LEU A 175 -8.28 11.56 -39.57
CA LEU A 175 -9.12 11.51 -38.36
C LEU A 175 -10.51 11.02 -38.75
N SER A 176 -11.15 10.27 -37.86
CA SER A 176 -12.55 9.86 -38.01
C SER A 176 -13.37 10.30 -36.81
N LEU A 177 -14.60 10.76 -37.06
CA LEU A 177 -15.53 11.18 -36.01
C LEU A 177 -16.32 9.96 -35.53
N ARG A 178 -16.36 9.73 -34.21
CA ARG A 178 -17.25 8.75 -33.59
C ARG A 178 -18.44 9.45 -32.96
N ILE A 179 -19.65 9.07 -33.37
CA ILE A 179 -20.90 9.53 -32.78
C ILE A 179 -21.65 8.28 -32.27
N GLY A 180 -21.72 8.12 -30.95
CA GLY A 180 -22.26 6.92 -30.32
C GLY A 180 -21.49 5.66 -30.73
N HIS A 181 -22.17 4.71 -31.39
CA HIS A 181 -21.59 3.46 -31.90
C HIS A 181 -21.17 3.53 -33.38
N GLN A 182 -21.31 4.67 -34.04
CA GLN A 182 -20.99 4.83 -35.46
C GLN A 182 -19.69 5.62 -35.63
N ILE A 183 -18.82 5.14 -36.52
CA ILE A 183 -17.59 5.81 -36.94
C ILE A 183 -17.83 6.34 -38.36
N LEU A 184 -17.66 7.65 -38.55
CA LEU A 184 -17.81 8.31 -39.83
C LEU A 184 -16.54 8.15 -40.69
N GLN A 185 -16.68 8.46 -41.98
CA GLN A 185 -15.58 8.37 -42.94
C GLN A 185 -14.38 9.21 -42.49
N PRO A 186 -13.14 8.69 -42.62
CA PRO A 186 -11.94 9.44 -42.28
C PRO A 186 -11.75 10.67 -43.18
N PHE A 187 -11.22 11.74 -42.61
CA PHE A 187 -10.84 12.95 -43.34
C PHE A 187 -9.40 13.34 -43.02
N GLY A 188 -8.72 14.02 -43.95
CA GLY A 188 -7.37 14.52 -43.74
C GLY A 188 -7.34 15.56 -42.63
N SER A 189 -6.42 15.40 -41.67
CA SER A 189 -6.25 16.36 -40.58
C SER A 189 -4.92 17.08 -40.69
N ASN A 190 -4.92 18.37 -40.36
CA ASN A 190 -3.72 19.21 -40.20
C ASN A 190 -3.24 19.28 -38.74
N THR A 191 -3.98 18.68 -37.81
CA THR A 191 -3.64 18.60 -36.38
C THR A 191 -3.63 17.16 -35.88
N GLY A 192 -2.91 16.95 -34.80
CA GLY A 192 -2.79 15.64 -34.16
C GLY A 192 -1.83 14.68 -34.85
N THR A 193 -1.66 13.52 -34.23
CA THR A 193 -0.79 12.43 -34.66
C THR A 193 -1.57 11.12 -34.58
N PRO A 194 -1.33 10.17 -35.50
CA PRO A 194 -1.97 8.86 -35.44
C PRO A 194 -1.47 8.11 -34.19
N GLN A 195 -2.34 7.32 -33.57
CA GLN A 195 -2.03 6.50 -32.40
C GLN A 195 -1.42 5.16 -32.81
#